data_AF-A0A1D1UK49-F1
#
_entry.id   AF-A0A1D1UK49-F1
#
_cell.length_a   1.000
_cell.length_b   1.000
_cell.length_c   1.000
_cell.angle_alpha   90.00
_cell.angle_beta   90.00
_cell.angle_gamma   90.00
#
_symmetry.space_group_name_H-M   'P 1'
#
loop_
_entity.id
_entity.type
_entity.pdbx_description
1 polymer ?
#
loop_
_entity_poly.entity_id
_entity_poly.type
_entity_poly.pdbx_seq_one_letter_code
_entity_poly.pdbx_strand_id
1 'polypeptide(L)'
;MSTCAGCQTAIKGSSISAMEQSWHPDCFVCDGCRKSFTEKTFHTRDNKPYCNTCFLSKFAPKCSGCYTPISGSYVTALEGPWHAACFVCTACRKPFENGSFFDVEGKPYCKEDWESIRDQ
;
A
#
# COMPACT_ATOMS: atom_id res chain seq x y z
N MET A 1 28.57 24.84 0.48
CA MET A 1 28.56 23.88 -0.64
C MET A 1 27.55 22.82 -0.30
N SER A 2 26.61 22.50 -1.20
CA SER A 2 25.60 21.48 -0.93
C SER A 2 26.19 20.08 -1.14
N THR A 3 26.01 19.20 -0.16
CA THR A 3 26.43 17.79 -0.24
C THR A 3 25.24 16.93 -0.66
N CYS A 4 25.45 15.99 -1.57
CA CYS A 4 24.42 15.09 -2.03
C CYS A 4 24.08 14.06 -0.95
N ALA A 5 22.81 13.97 -0.56
CA ALA A 5 22.35 12.98 0.42
C ALA A 5 22.44 11.52 -0.08
N GLY A 6 22.39 11.30 -1.40
CA GLY A 6 22.45 9.96 -2.00
C GLY A 6 23.85 9.36 -2.09
N CYS A 7 24.86 10.16 -2.40
CA CYS A 7 26.25 9.69 -2.58
C CYS A 7 27.27 10.35 -1.63
N GLN A 8 26.82 11.26 -0.76
CA GLN A 8 27.64 11.98 0.23
C GLN A 8 28.79 12.83 -0.36
N THR A 9 28.74 13.15 -1.65
CA THR A 9 29.75 14.00 -2.33
C THR A 9 29.22 15.40 -2.60
N ALA A 10 30.13 16.37 -2.77
CA ALA A 10 29.78 17.76 -3.07
C ALA A 10 29.10 17.90 -4.45
N ILE A 11 28.00 18.64 -4.50
CA ILE A 11 27.26 18.91 -5.75
C ILE A 11 27.91 20.10 -6.46
N LYS A 12 28.43 19.85 -7.67
CA LYS A 12 28.99 20.88 -8.55
C LYS A 12 28.02 21.10 -9.71
N GLY A 13 27.22 22.16 -9.68
CA GLY A 13 26.25 22.49 -10.73
C GLY A 13 24.80 22.22 -10.31
N SER A 14 24.03 21.52 -11.15
CA SER A 14 22.61 21.27 -10.93
C SER A 14 22.36 20.38 -9.71
N SER A 15 21.46 20.82 -8.84
CA SER A 15 21.00 20.09 -7.66
C SER A 15 19.49 19.99 -7.64
N ILE A 16 18.97 18.89 -7.12
CA ILE A 16 17.57 18.74 -6.75
C ILE A 16 17.47 18.98 -5.24
N SER A 17 16.60 19.91 -4.85
CA SER A 17 16.26 20.14 -3.44
C SER A 17 14.99 19.37 -3.11
N ALA A 18 15.12 18.34 -2.28
CA ALA A 18 14.02 17.47 -1.87
C ALA A 18 14.31 16.87 -0.49
N MET A 19 13.27 16.65 0.31
CA MET A 19 13.42 16.08 1.67
C MET A 19 14.34 16.91 2.57
N GLU A 20 14.27 18.25 2.45
CA GLU A 20 15.14 19.22 3.14
C GLU A 20 16.65 18.99 2.89
N GLN A 21 16.98 18.25 1.84
CA GLN A 21 18.34 17.86 1.47
C GLN A 21 18.60 18.18 -0.01
N SER A 22 19.88 18.19 -0.37
CA SER A 22 20.32 18.36 -1.75
C SER A 22 20.72 17.03 -2.37
N TRP A 23 20.39 16.83 -3.63
CA TRP A 23 20.65 15.59 -4.38
C TRP A 23 21.20 15.91 -5.76
N HIS A 24 22.05 15.03 -6.29
CA HIS A 24 22.31 15.02 -7.72
C HIS A 24 21.05 14.56 -8.47
N PRO A 25 20.77 15.08 -9.68
CA PRO A 25 19.69 14.59 -10.54
C PRO A 25 19.69 13.07 -10.70
N ASP A 26 20.87 12.46 -10.85
CA ASP A 26 21.03 11.01 -10.99
C ASP A 26 20.95 10.23 -9.67
N CYS A 27 21.14 10.92 -8.53
CA CYS A 27 21.05 10.30 -7.21
C CYS A 27 19.63 10.36 -6.63
N PHE A 28 18.80 11.30 -7.11
CA PHE A 28 17.40 11.42 -6.68
C PHE A 28 16.52 10.43 -7.45
N VAL A 29 16.65 9.15 -7.09
CA VAL A 29 15.94 8.02 -7.69
C VAL A 29 15.23 7.20 -6.62
N CYS A 30 14.23 6.42 -7.00
CA CYS A 30 13.52 5.54 -6.09
C CYS A 30 14.48 4.53 -5.41
N ASP A 31 14.47 4.43 -4.08
CA ASP A 31 15.30 3.47 -3.33
C ASP A 31 14.92 2.02 -3.66
N GLY A 32 13.63 1.76 -3.97
CA GLY A 32 13.13 0.43 -4.34
C GLY A 32 13.51 -0.07 -5.74
N CYS A 33 13.43 0.78 -6.78
CA CYS A 33 13.65 0.35 -8.18
C CYS A 33 14.74 1.13 -8.92
N ARG A 34 15.39 2.09 -8.26
CA ARG A 34 16.46 2.96 -8.80
C ARG A 34 16.10 3.78 -10.04
N LYS A 35 14.81 3.85 -10.39
CA LYS A 35 14.30 4.72 -11.48
C LYS A 35 14.15 6.15 -10.99
N SER A 36 14.44 7.10 -11.87
CA SER A 36 14.11 8.50 -11.66
C SER A 36 12.60 8.68 -11.54
N PHE A 37 12.20 9.73 -10.81
CA PHE A 37 10.79 10.08 -10.67
C PHE A 37 10.32 10.77 -11.95
N THR A 38 9.62 10.03 -12.81
CA THR A 38 9.02 10.59 -14.04
C THR A 38 7.89 11.56 -13.71
N GLU A 39 7.17 11.28 -12.63
CA GLU A 39 6.13 12.17 -12.09
C GLU A 39 6.72 13.14 -11.07
N LYS A 40 6.15 14.34 -10.96
CA LYS A 40 6.57 15.35 -9.97
C LYS A 40 6.28 14.95 -8.51
N THR A 41 5.70 13.78 -8.29
CA THR A 41 5.26 13.27 -6.99
C THR A 41 6.02 12.00 -6.62
N PHE A 42 6.61 12.00 -5.43
CA PHE A 42 7.32 10.86 -4.83
C PHE A 42 6.89 10.73 -3.37
N HIS A 43 7.07 9.54 -2.80
CA HIS A 43 6.79 9.28 -1.39
C HIS A 43 8.09 9.15 -0.61
N THR A 44 8.08 9.51 0.66
CA THR A 44 9.27 9.45 1.52
C THR A 44 9.02 8.51 2.69
N ARG A 45 10.00 7.67 3.01
CA ARG A 45 9.99 6.80 4.19
C ARG A 45 11.42 6.58 4.66
N ASP A 46 11.68 6.71 5.95
CA ASP A 46 13.01 6.52 6.55
C ASP A 46 14.12 7.30 5.83
N ASN A 47 13.84 8.56 5.48
CA ASN A 47 14.73 9.45 4.71
C ASN A 47 15.14 8.93 3.32
N LYS A 48 14.38 7.99 2.76
CA LYS A 48 14.56 7.47 1.39
C LYS A 48 13.37 7.82 0.51
N PRO A 49 13.60 8.26 -0.75
CA PRO A 49 12.53 8.53 -1.68
C PRO A 49 12.09 7.25 -2.42
N TYR A 50 10.79 7.06 -2.60
CA TYR A 50 10.18 5.89 -3.25
C TYR A 50 9.16 6.33 -4.29
N CYS A 51 9.09 5.61 -5.43
CA CYS A 51 8.02 5.82 -6.40
C CYS A 51 6.70 5.26 -5.84
N ASN A 52 5.57 5.71 -6.38
CA ASN A 52 4.24 5.28 -5.93
C ASN A 52 4.12 3.74 -5.90
N THR A 53 4.56 3.07 -6.96
CA THR A 53 4.51 1.60 -7.05
C THR A 53 5.35 0.91 -5.97
N CYS A 54 6.61 1.32 -5.78
CA CYS A 54 7.47 0.71 -4.77
C CYS A 54 6.99 1.02 -3.35
N PHE A 55 6.50 2.24 -3.12
CA PHE A 55 5.97 2.63 -1.83
C PHE A 55 4.73 1.80 -1.47
N LEU A 56 3.76 1.70 -2.39
CA LEU A 56 2.57 0.86 -2.19
C LEU A 56 2.95 -0.61 -2.02
N SER A 57 3.82 -1.15 -2.87
CA SER A 57 4.21 -2.55 -2.79
C SER A 57 4.92 -2.93 -1.48
N LYS A 58 5.69 -2.01 -0.88
CA LYS A 58 6.45 -2.29 0.35
C LYS A 58 5.69 -1.93 1.62
N PHE A 59 4.88 -0.87 1.59
CA PHE A 59 4.34 -0.26 2.80
C PHE A 59 2.82 -0.18 2.85
N ALA A 60 2.12 -0.38 1.73
CA ALA A 60 0.66 -0.37 1.79
C ALA A 60 0.14 -1.66 2.45
N PRO A 61 -0.95 -1.55 3.24
CA PRO A 61 -1.61 -2.73 3.79
C PRO A 61 -2.06 -3.65 2.66
N LYS A 62 -1.90 -4.97 2.85
CA LYS A 62 -2.34 -5.98 1.89
C LYS A 62 -3.73 -6.43 2.25
N CYS A 63 -4.63 -6.44 1.27
CA CYS A 63 -5.99 -6.91 1.47
C CYS A 63 -5.99 -8.39 1.90
N SER A 64 -6.65 -8.72 3.01
CA SER A 64 -6.74 -10.11 3.48
C SER A 64 -7.47 -11.04 2.50
N GLY A 65 -8.36 -10.51 1.66
CA GLY A 65 -9.08 -11.30 0.65
C GLY A 65 -8.31 -11.61 -0.65
N CYS A 66 -7.58 -10.64 -1.21
CA CYS A 66 -6.91 -10.79 -2.51
C CYS A 66 -5.39 -10.67 -2.45
N TYR A 67 -4.82 -10.39 -1.27
CA TYR A 67 -3.40 -10.24 -1.00
C TYR A 67 -2.68 -9.14 -1.81
N THR A 68 -3.43 -8.25 -2.48
CA THR A 68 -2.87 -7.11 -3.19
C THR A 68 -2.80 -5.85 -2.30
N PRO A 69 -1.85 -4.93 -2.57
CA PRO A 69 -1.73 -3.68 -1.82
C PRO A 69 -2.97 -2.79 -1.98
N ILE A 70 -3.44 -2.20 -0.88
CA ILE A 70 -4.58 -1.28 -0.87
C ILE A 70 -4.08 0.16 -0.99
N SER A 71 -4.45 0.84 -2.07
CA SER A 71 -3.98 2.21 -2.39
C SER A 71 -4.99 3.32 -2.05
N GLY A 72 -5.94 3.08 -1.14
CA GLY A 72 -7.00 4.03 -0.79
C GLY A 72 -7.76 3.64 0.47
N SER A 73 -9.02 4.09 0.60
CA SER A 73 -9.88 3.70 1.70
C SER A 73 -10.08 2.18 1.76
N TYR A 74 -10.01 1.62 2.96
CA TYR A 74 -10.19 0.21 3.23
C TYR A 74 -11.07 0.00 4.45
N VAL A 75 -11.59 -1.20 4.60
CA VAL A 75 -12.31 -1.63 5.80
C VAL A 75 -11.40 -2.53 6.62
N THR A 76 -11.46 -2.42 7.94
CA THR A 76 -10.76 -3.33 8.85
C THR A 76 -11.77 -4.32 9.40
N ALA A 77 -11.57 -5.60 9.15
CA ALA A 77 -12.44 -6.69 9.59
C ALA A 77 -11.64 -7.99 9.68
N LEU A 78 -12.09 -8.94 10.51
CA LEU A 78 -11.41 -10.24 10.69
C LEU A 78 -9.90 -10.07 10.91
N GLU A 79 -9.55 -9.17 11.83
CA GLU A 79 -8.17 -8.88 12.23
C GLU A 79 -7.24 -8.36 11.11
N GLY A 80 -7.79 -7.95 9.96
CA GLY A 80 -6.99 -7.46 8.83
C GLY A 80 -7.67 -6.37 7.98
N PRO A 81 -6.90 -5.73 7.09
CA PRO A 81 -7.43 -4.73 6.17
C PRO A 81 -7.98 -5.40 4.90
N TRP A 82 -9.06 -4.86 4.36
CA TRP A 82 -9.71 -5.37 3.14
C TRP A 82 -10.08 -4.23 2.21
N HIS A 83 -10.00 -4.47 0.89
CA HIS A 83 -10.72 -3.62 -0.04
C HIS A 83 -12.22 -3.70 0.26
N ALA A 84 -12.93 -2.56 0.17
CA ALA A 84 -14.39 -2.55 0.30
C ALA A 84 -15.07 -3.53 -0.67
N ALA A 85 -14.53 -3.70 -1.88
CA ALA A 85 -15.02 -4.66 -2.87
C ALA A 85 -14.60 -6.13 -2.59
N CYS A 86 -13.60 -6.36 -1.74
CA CYS A 86 -13.16 -7.70 -1.36
C CYS A 86 -13.81 -8.21 -0.08
N PHE A 87 -14.32 -7.32 0.77
CA PHE A 87 -15.05 -7.68 1.97
C PHE A 87 -16.51 -8.04 1.64
N VAL A 88 -16.69 -9.23 1.10
CA VAL A 88 -17.96 -9.81 0.63
C VAL A 88 -18.07 -11.25 1.13
N CYS A 89 -19.27 -11.83 1.09
CA CYS A 89 -19.46 -13.23 1.47
C CYS A 89 -18.53 -14.15 0.66
N THR A 90 -17.86 -15.08 1.34
CA THR A 90 -16.92 -16.01 0.73
C THR A 90 -17.62 -16.96 -0.25
N ALA A 91 -18.84 -17.38 0.05
CA ALA A 91 -19.62 -18.29 -0.78
C ALA A 91 -20.33 -17.57 -1.94
N CYS A 92 -21.23 -16.64 -1.65
CA CYS A 92 -22.03 -15.98 -2.70
C CYS A 92 -21.43 -14.69 -3.28
N ARG A 93 -20.32 -14.17 -2.72
CA ARG A 93 -19.66 -12.91 -3.15
C ARG A 93 -20.52 -11.64 -3.06
N LYS A 94 -21.69 -11.72 -2.41
CA LYS A 94 -22.55 -10.56 -2.14
C LYS A 94 -21.99 -9.69 -1.00
N PRO A 95 -22.15 -8.36 -1.04
CA PRO A 95 -21.85 -7.50 0.09
C PRO A 95 -22.78 -7.80 1.27
N PHE A 96 -22.34 -7.44 2.48
CA PHE A 96 -23.11 -7.64 3.70
C PHE A 96 -24.17 -6.55 3.88
N GLU A 97 -25.44 -6.93 3.79
CA GLU A 97 -26.54 -6.03 4.11
C GLU A 97 -26.43 -5.59 5.58
N ASN A 98 -26.51 -4.27 5.79
CA ASN A 98 -26.38 -3.63 7.11
C ASN A 98 -25.04 -3.91 7.82
N GLY A 99 -24.01 -4.38 7.11
CA GLY A 99 -22.71 -4.70 7.68
C GLY A 99 -22.70 -5.94 8.58
N SER A 100 -23.74 -6.77 8.54
CA SER A 100 -23.80 -8.02 9.33
C SER A 100 -23.14 -9.18 8.59
N PHE A 101 -22.16 -9.82 9.21
CA PHE A 101 -21.43 -10.97 8.68
C PHE A 101 -21.09 -11.95 9.79
N PHE A 102 -20.79 -13.19 9.41
CA PHE A 102 -20.34 -14.24 10.31
C PHE A 102 -18.91 -14.66 9.93
N ASP A 103 -18.05 -14.80 10.92
CA ASP A 103 -16.69 -15.29 10.74
C ASP A 103 -16.66 -16.82 10.82
N VAL A 104 -16.05 -17.45 9.82
CA VAL A 104 -15.74 -18.88 9.82
C VAL A 104 -14.30 -19.03 9.35
N GLU A 105 -13.40 -19.39 10.27
CA GLU A 105 -11.96 -19.56 9.99
C GLU A 105 -11.30 -18.33 9.34
N GLY A 106 -11.64 -17.12 9.78
CA GLY A 106 -11.10 -15.89 9.21
C GLY A 106 -11.68 -15.53 7.83
N LYS A 107 -12.79 -16.15 7.44
CA LYS A 107 -13.51 -15.88 6.19
C LYS A 107 -14.91 -15.36 6.49
N PRO A 108 -15.34 -14.26 5.86
CA PRO A 108 -16.64 -13.68 6.15
C PRO A 108 -17.74 -14.35 5.32
N TYR A 109 -18.87 -14.66 5.95
CA TYR A 109 -20.06 -15.27 5.33
C TYR A 109 -21.32 -14.44 5.62
N CYS A 110 -22.26 -14.42 4.68
CA CYS A 110 -23.58 -13.87 4.94
C CYS A 110 -24.39 -14.84 5.81
N LYS A 111 -25.50 -14.37 6.38
CA LYS A 111 -26.36 -15.19 7.23
C LYS A 111 -26.82 -16.48 6.54
N GLU A 112 -27.30 -16.37 5.30
CA GLU A 112 -27.84 -17.50 4.52
C GLU A 112 -26.80 -18.60 4.28
N ASP A 113 -25.60 -18.21 3.82
CA ASP A 113 -24.51 -19.16 3.55
C ASP A 113 -23.93 -19.72 4.86
N TRP A 114 -23.87 -18.93 5.92
CA TRP A 114 -23.41 -19.39 7.25
C TRP A 114 -24.35 -20.43 7.85
N GLU A 115 -25.68 -20.23 7.77
CA GLU A 115 -26.68 -21.19 8.23
C GLU A 115 -26.56 -22.53 7.48
N SER A 116 -26.24 -22.48 6.18
CA SER A 116 -26.05 -23.68 5.34
C SER A 116 -24.78 -24.48 5.69
N ILE A 117 -23.76 -23.82 6.26
CA ILE A 117 -22.50 -24.45 6.67
C ILE A 117 -22.60 -25.02 8.09
N ARG A 118 -23.30 -24.34 9.00
CA ARG A 118 -23.40 -24.72 10.42
C ARG A 118 -24.19 -26.01 10.65
N ASP A 119 -25.11 -26.35 9.75
CA ASP A 119 -25.99 -27.53 9.88
C ASP A 119 -25.36 -28.83 9.34
N GLN A 120 -24.07 -28.81 8.95
CA GLN A 120 -23.32 -29.98 8.46
C GLN A 120 -22.34 -30.56 9.48
#